data_AF-A0A378WVK8-F1
#
_entry.id   AF-A0A378WVK8-F1
#
_cell.length_a   1.000
_cell.length_b   1.000
_cell.length_c   1.000
_cell.angle_alpha   90.00
_cell.angle_beta   90.00
_cell.angle_gamma   90.00
#
_symmetry.space_group_name_H-M   'P 1'
#
loop_
_entity.id
_entity.type
_entity.pdbx_description
1 polymer ?
#
loop_
_entity_poly.entity_id
_entity_poly.type
_entity_poly.pdbx_seq_one_letter_code
_entity_poly.pdbx_strand_id
1 'polypeptide(L)' 'MPADTAVDLENFATGVVPILQRRGLFQWEYRERTLRARLGLPVVDRQVGDIAESA' A
#
# COMPACT_ATOMS: atom_id res chain seq x y z
N MET A 1 -19.88 16.98 -9.99
CA MET A 1 -18.57 17.09 -10.67
C MET A 1 -18.04 15.67 -10.81
N PRO A 2 -17.86 15.12 -12.02
CA PRO A 2 -17.09 13.88 -12.15
C PRO A 2 -15.65 14.18 -11.74
N ALA A 3 -15.08 13.34 -10.89
CA ALA A 3 -13.66 13.41 -10.54
C ALA A 3 -12.87 13.06 -11.81
N ASP A 4 -12.16 14.03 -12.36
CA ASP A 4 -11.19 13.76 -13.42
C ASP A 4 -9.98 13.14 -12.73
N THR A 5 -10.00 11.81 -12.59
CA THR A 5 -9.16 11.05 -11.66
C THR A 5 -7.67 11.33 -11.76
N ALA A 6 -7.18 11.78 -12.92
CA ALA A 6 -5.78 12.16 -13.12
C ALA A 6 -5.45 13.51 -12.46
N VAL A 7 -6.31 14.52 -12.63
CA VAL A 7 -6.10 15.87 -12.09
C VAL A 7 -6.27 15.87 -10.58
N ASP A 8 -7.26 15.15 -10.07
CA ASP A 8 -7.52 15.07 -8.64
C ASP A 8 -6.39 14.35 -7.88
N LEU A 9 -5.78 13.34 -8.50
CA LEU A 9 -4.63 12.65 -7.91
C LEU A 9 -3.39 13.56 -7.86
N GLU A 10 -3.11 14.30 -8.92
CA GLU A 10 -1.96 15.22 -8.95
C GLU A 10 -2.09 16.34 -7.91
N ASN A 11 -3.28 16.94 -7.79
CA ASN A 11 -3.57 17.95 -6.78
C ASN A 11 -3.41 17.40 -5.35
N PHE A 12 -3.86 16.18 -5.11
CA PHE A 12 -3.70 15.54 -3.81
C PHE A 12 -2.22 15.21 -3.50
N ALA A 13 -1.50 14.66 -4.48
CA ALA A 13 -0.10 14.28 -4.34
C ALA A 13 0.82 15.48 -4.12
N THR A 14 0.53 16.62 -4.74
CA THR A 14 1.35 17.84 -4.62
C THR A 14 0.90 18.75 -3.48
N GLY A 15 -0.38 18.78 -3.15
CA GLY A 15 -0.93 19.62 -2.08
C GLY A 15 -0.94 18.93 -0.71
N VAL A 16 -1.51 17.74 -0.61
CA VAL A 16 -1.84 17.09 0.67
C VAL A 16 -0.70 16.20 1.17
N VAL A 17 -0.14 15.35 0.31
CA VAL A 17 0.90 14.39 0.71
C VAL A 17 2.10 15.07 1.42
N PRO A 18 2.62 16.23 0.98
CA PRO A 18 3.73 16.89 1.66
C PRO A 18 3.37 17.35 3.08
N ILE A 19 2.11 17.71 3.35
CA ILE A 19 1.65 18.08 4.69
C ILE A 19 1.67 16.86 5.61
N LEU A 20 1.19 15.71 5.12
CA LEU A 20 1.19 14.46 5.90
C LEU A 20 2.61 13.98 6.20
N GLN A 21 3.53 14.11 5.23
CA GLN A 21 4.94 13.78 5.38
C GLN A 21 5.64 14.66 6.42
N ARG A 22 5.44 15.98 6.39
CA ARG A 22 5.98 16.90 7.41
C ARG A 22 5.47 16.62 8.82
N ARG A 23 4.26 16.07 8.95
CA ARG A 23 3.66 15.68 10.23
C ARG A 23 4.03 14.27 10.68
N GLY A 24 4.80 13.53 9.90
CA GLY A 24 5.16 12.14 10.21
C GLY A 24 4.00 11.14 10.06
N LEU A 25 2.90 11.53 9.42
CA LEU A 25 1.72 10.68 9.19
C LEU A 25 1.82 9.88 7.89
N PHE A 26 2.77 10.21 7.03
CA PHE A 26 2.99 9.53 5.76
C PHE A 26 4.48 9.37 5.47
N GLN A 27 4.81 8.26 4.79
CA GLN A 27 6.19 7.90 4.49
C GLN A 27 6.82 8.81 3.42
N TRP A 28 8.13 8.99 3.53
CA TRP A 28 8.95 9.72 2.53
C TRP A 28 9.49 8.81 1.43
N GLU A 29 9.77 7.55 1.76
CA GLU A 29 10.39 6.58 0.86
C GLU A 29 9.74 5.20 0.97
N TYR A 30 9.70 4.46 -0.14
CA TYR A 30 9.28 3.07 -0.16
C TYR A 30 10.49 2.15 0.04
N ARG A 31 10.78 1.79 1.30
CA ARG A 31 11.89 0.88 1.62
C ARG A 31 11.57 -0.58 1.29
N GLU A 32 10.32 -0.95 1.47
CA GLU A 32 9.87 -2.32 1.29
C GLU A 32 9.69 -2.70 -0.18
N ARG A 33 10.10 -3.93 -0.52
CA ARG A 33 10.07 -4.45 -1.89
C ARG A 33 8.74 -5.09 -2.29
N THR A 34 7.91 -5.44 -1.32
CA THR A 34 6.62 -6.07 -1.56
C THR A 34 5.50 -5.17 -1.05
N LEU A 35 4.36 -5.20 -1.73
CA LEU A 35 3.17 -4.47 -1.29
C LEU A 35 2.73 -4.92 0.12
N ARG A 36 2.84 -6.23 0.41
CA ARG A 36 2.54 -6.78 1.74
C ARG A 36 3.36 -6.11 2.83
N ALA A 37 4.67 -6.05 2.64
CA ALA A 37 5.59 -5.44 3.60
C ALA A 37 5.34 -3.93 3.74
N ARG A 38 5.07 -3.21 2.63
CA ARG A 38 4.71 -1.77 2.65
C ARG A 38 3.47 -1.49 3.50
N LEU A 39 2.52 -2.41 3.52
CA LEU A 39 1.27 -2.28 4.26
C LEU A 39 1.34 -2.85 5.69
N GLY A 40 2.50 -3.34 6.13
CA GLY A 40 2.68 -3.94 7.46
C GLY A 40 1.88 -5.23 7.66
N LEU A 41 1.53 -5.92 6.58
CA LEU A 41 0.70 -7.13 6.64
C LEU A 41 1.55 -8.35 7.05
N PRO A 42 1.03 -9.25 7.90
CA PRO A 42 1.75 -10.44 8.32
C PRO A 42 1.99 -11.40 7.15
N VAL A 43 3.07 -12.18 7.23
CA VAL A 43 3.32 -13.29 6.31
C VAL A 43 2.42 -14.45 6.75
N VAL A 44 1.43 -14.79 5.92
CA VAL A 44 0.64 -16.01 6.10
C VAL A 44 1.49 -17.15 5.56
N ASP A 45 1.94 -18.03 6.45
CA ASP A 45 2.55 -19.30 6.04
C ASP A 45 1.43 -20.19 5.49
N ARG A 46 1.46 -20.43 4.17
CA ARG A 46 0.50 -21.34 3.55
C ARG A 46 0.93 -22.74 3.96
N GLN A 47 0.22 -23.34 4.93
CA GLN A 47 0.37 -24.75 5.25
C GLN A 47 0.07 -25.56 3.98
N VAL A 48 1.12 -26.10 3.35
CA VAL A 48 1.06 -27.01 2.20
C VAL A 48 0.61 -28.39 2.72
N GLY A 49 -0.54 -28.44 3.40
CA GLY A 49 -1.02 -29.63 4.12
C GLY A 49 -2.25 -30.30 3.50
N ASP A 50 -3.14 -29.55 2.84
CA ASP A 50 -4.46 -30.08 2.45
C ASP A 50 -4.54 -30.63 1.02
N ILE A 51 -3.45 -30.60 0.24
CA ILE A 51 -3.45 -31.13 -1.14
C ILE A 51 -3.20 -32.64 -1.22
N ALA A 52 -3.00 -33.31 -0.09
CA ALA A 52 -2.72 -34.76 -0.05
C ALA A 52 -3.95 -35.65 0.24
N GLU A 53 -5.15 -35.09 0.50
CA GLU A 53 -6.35 -35.88 0.86
C GLU A 53 -7.38 -36.04 -0.27
N SER A 54 -6.97 -35.94 -1.54
CA SER A 54 -7.88 -36.21 -2.68
C SER A 54 -7.19 -36.88 -3.87
N ALA A 55 -6.21 -37.74 -3.60
CA ALA A 55 -5.67 -38.68 -4.59
C ALA A 55 -6.24 -40.08 -4.38
#